data_AF-A0A7S3FC93-F1
#
_entry.id   AF-A0A7S3FC93-F1
#
_cell.length_a   1.000
_cell.length_b   1.000
_cell.length_c   1.000
_cell.angle_alpha   90.00
_cell.angle_beta   90.00
_cell.angle_gamma   90.00
#
_symmetry.space_group_name_H-M   'P 1'
#
loop_
_entity.id
_entity.type
_entity.pdbx_description
1 polymer ?
#
loop_
_entity_poly.entity_id
_entity_poly.type
_entity_poly.pdbx_seq_one_letter_code
_entity_poly.pdbx_strand_id
1 'polypeptide(L)'
;SPTKGAGGAVWSTTACPDKWCAAGSGSGAPPNTTGAIWYPSGVDVTLQQGDHWFYTPGSALNPLATLVGFYHSSVGANGHLEIDYAIDRTGRVDPRHARAYAQFGAWIRSCYGQPVGA
;
A
#
# COMPACT_ATOMS: atom_id res chain seq x y z
N SER A 1 2.75 -17.68 -8.82
CA SER A 1 2.66 -16.20 -8.88
C SER A 1 1.86 -15.70 -7.70
N PRO A 2 2.25 -14.62 -7.02
CA PRO A 2 1.48 -14.06 -5.91
C PRO A 2 0.10 -13.57 -6.39
N THR A 3 -0.94 -13.89 -5.64
CA THR A 3 -2.35 -13.70 -5.99
C THR A 3 -2.88 -12.37 -5.44
N LYS A 4 -3.58 -11.60 -6.28
CA LYS A 4 -4.27 -10.35 -5.91
C LYS A 4 -5.56 -10.68 -5.14
N GLY A 5 -5.80 -10.04 -3.99
CA GLY A 5 -6.97 -10.30 -3.14
C GLY A 5 -8.21 -9.47 -3.48
N ALA A 6 -9.37 -9.89 -2.96
CA ALA A 6 -10.70 -9.31 -3.25
C ALA A 6 -10.93 -7.89 -2.68
N GLY A 7 -10.03 -7.37 -1.84
CA GLY A 7 -10.15 -6.06 -1.19
C GLY A 7 -9.69 -4.85 -2.04
N GLY A 8 -9.20 -5.09 -3.26
CA GLY A 8 -8.60 -4.05 -4.09
C GLY A 8 -7.13 -3.83 -3.76
N ALA A 9 -6.29 -3.87 -4.80
CA ALA A 9 -4.88 -3.47 -4.96
C ALA A 9 -3.84 -3.73 -3.84
N VAL A 10 -4.14 -4.41 -2.74
CA VAL A 10 -3.14 -4.81 -1.74
C VAL A 10 -2.48 -6.09 -2.25
N TRP A 11 -1.23 -5.99 -2.67
CA TRP A 11 -0.40 -7.14 -3.05
C TRP A 11 0.64 -7.41 -1.96
N SER A 12 1.26 -8.59 -1.96
CA SER A 12 2.36 -8.93 -1.05
C SER A 12 3.48 -9.57 -1.86
N THR A 13 4.71 -9.07 -1.71
CA THR A 13 5.90 -9.61 -2.41
C THR A 13 6.24 -11.05 -2.02
N THR A 14 5.71 -11.55 -0.90
CA THR A 14 6.13 -12.84 -0.36
C THR A 14 5.33 -14.01 -0.92
N ALA A 15 6.01 -14.94 -1.59
CA ALA A 15 5.49 -16.27 -1.90
C ALA A 15 5.44 -17.10 -0.61
N CYS A 16 4.35 -16.92 0.13
CA CYS A 16 4.02 -17.66 1.33
C CYS A 16 3.07 -18.80 0.93
N PRO A 17 3.16 -20.01 1.52
CA PRO A 17 2.20 -21.07 1.23
C PRO A 17 0.78 -20.54 1.50
N ASP A 18 -0.13 -20.78 0.54
CA ASP A 18 -1.55 -20.40 0.55
C ASP A 18 -2.24 -20.43 1.94
N LYS A 19 -1.91 -21.40 2.79
CA LYS A 19 -2.44 -21.52 4.16
C LYS A 19 -2.01 -20.43 5.16
N TRP A 20 -1.00 -19.61 4.91
CA TRP A 20 -0.48 -18.64 5.88
C TRP A 20 -0.67 -17.18 5.48
N CYS A 21 -0.77 -16.89 4.17
CA CYS A 21 -0.88 -15.52 3.67
C CYS A 21 -1.94 -15.48 2.56
N ALA A 22 -3.20 -15.26 2.93
CA ALA A 22 -4.27 -15.11 1.95
C ALA A 22 -3.99 -13.91 1.02
N ALA A 23 -4.31 -14.04 -0.27
CA ALA A 23 -4.21 -12.96 -1.25
C ALA A 23 -4.88 -11.66 -0.72
N GLY A 24 -4.16 -10.53 -0.75
CA GLY A 24 -4.67 -9.24 -0.26
C GLY A 24 -4.67 -9.02 1.25
N SER A 25 -4.02 -9.88 2.02
CA SER A 25 -3.97 -9.77 3.50
C SER A 25 -2.84 -8.87 4.04
N GLY A 26 -1.97 -8.30 3.19
CA GLY A 26 -0.80 -7.52 3.64
C GLY A 26 0.11 -8.27 4.63
N SER A 27 -0.04 -9.59 4.73
CA SER A 27 0.56 -10.41 5.77
C SER A 27 1.80 -11.14 5.24
N GLY A 28 2.86 -11.13 6.03
CA GLY A 28 4.12 -11.83 5.76
C GLY A 28 4.17 -13.19 6.45
N ALA A 29 5.29 -13.91 6.33
CA ALA A 29 5.47 -15.16 7.06
C ALA A 29 5.78 -14.86 8.55
N PRO A 30 4.95 -15.31 9.51
CA PRO A 30 5.19 -15.04 10.92
C PRO A 30 6.46 -15.78 11.40
N PRO A 31 7.22 -15.23 12.36
CA PRO A 31 8.48 -15.82 12.81
C PRO A 31 8.27 -16.95 13.82
N ASN A 32 7.03 -17.17 14.26
CA ASN A 32 6.68 -18.00 15.42
C ASN A 32 6.45 -19.47 15.05
N THR A 33 6.95 -19.91 13.91
CA THR A 33 6.85 -21.31 13.49
C THR A 33 8.20 -21.94 13.24
N THR A 34 8.35 -23.15 13.79
CA THR A 34 9.61 -23.90 13.77
C THR A 34 10.08 -24.10 12.34
N GLY A 35 11.27 -23.57 12.02
CA GLY A 35 11.86 -23.64 10.69
C GLY A 35 11.40 -22.54 9.71
N ALA A 36 10.57 -21.59 10.14
CA ALA A 36 10.22 -20.43 9.32
C ALA A 36 11.40 -19.46 9.24
N ILE A 37 11.64 -18.95 8.03
CA ILE A 37 12.52 -17.80 7.81
C ILE A 37 11.64 -16.55 7.89
N TRP A 38 12.13 -15.53 8.60
CA TRP A 38 11.42 -14.26 8.73
C TRP A 38 11.36 -13.53 7.39
N TYR A 39 10.14 -13.27 6.91
CA TYR A 39 9.87 -12.51 5.70
C TYR A 39 8.72 -11.52 5.94
N PRO A 40 9.02 -10.23 6.19
CA PRO A 40 7.99 -9.22 6.38
C PRO A 40 7.23 -8.97 5.08
N SER A 41 5.96 -8.57 5.17
CA SER A 41 5.18 -8.21 3.99
C SER A 41 5.56 -6.82 3.50
N GLY A 42 5.80 -6.70 2.20
CA GLY A 42 5.75 -5.44 1.47
C GLY A 42 4.47 -5.40 0.63
N VAL A 43 3.71 -4.32 0.77
CA VAL A 43 2.47 -4.03 0.04
C VAL A 43 2.72 -2.85 -0.87
N ASP A 44 2.64 -3.06 -2.17
CA ASP A 44 2.81 -2.02 -3.17
C ASP A 44 1.44 -1.64 -3.77
N VAL A 45 1.23 -0.35 -3.99
CA VAL A 45 -0.01 0.18 -4.56
C VAL A 45 0.28 1.33 -5.51
N THR A 46 -0.64 1.59 -6.43
CA THR A 46 -0.57 2.76 -7.31
C THR A 46 -1.43 3.92 -6.80
N LEU A 47 -0.96 5.16 -6.94
CA LEU A 47 -1.79 6.35 -6.72
C LEU A 47 -2.85 6.46 -7.80
N GLN A 48 -2.47 6.21 -9.05
CA GLN A 48 -3.41 6.22 -10.19
C GLN A 48 -4.30 4.97 -10.12
N GLN A 49 -5.57 5.11 -10.46
CA GLN A 49 -6.48 3.98 -10.61
C GLN A 49 -6.04 3.07 -11.76
N GLY A 50 -6.45 1.80 -11.71
CA GLY A 50 -6.17 0.85 -12.77
C GLY A 50 -4.77 0.23 -12.77
N ASP A 51 -4.04 0.29 -11.65
CA ASP A 51 -2.70 -0.32 -11.51
C ASP A 51 -1.65 0.35 -12.44
N HIS A 52 -1.77 1.67 -12.62
CA HIS A 52 -0.87 2.45 -13.46
C HIS A 52 0.38 2.92 -12.69
N TRP A 53 1.45 2.13 -12.80
CA TRP A 53 2.77 2.39 -12.19
C TRP A 53 3.55 3.55 -12.84
N PHE A 54 3.22 3.90 -14.08
CA PHE A 54 3.83 5.00 -14.81
C PHE A 54 2.82 6.13 -15.03
N TYR A 55 3.32 7.36 -15.16
CA TYR A 55 2.47 8.53 -15.35
C TYR A 55 1.60 8.38 -16.60
N THR A 56 0.29 8.38 -16.39
CA THR A 56 -0.71 8.30 -17.45
C THR A 56 -1.49 9.61 -17.48
N PRO A 57 -1.27 10.47 -18.49
CA PRO A 57 -1.95 11.77 -18.57
C PRO A 57 -3.47 11.62 -18.49
N GLY A 58 -4.07 12.30 -17.51
CA GLY A 58 -5.53 12.31 -17.34
C GLY A 58 -6.12 11.09 -16.63
N SER A 59 -5.30 10.14 -16.17
CA SER A 59 -5.79 9.01 -15.39
C SER A 59 -6.45 9.49 -14.08
N ALA A 60 -7.49 8.78 -13.66
CA ALA A 60 -8.11 9.02 -12.36
C ALA A 60 -7.14 8.61 -11.24
N LEU A 61 -7.20 9.32 -10.11
CA LEU A 61 -6.44 8.99 -8.91
C LEU A 61 -7.32 8.20 -7.94
N ASN A 62 -6.72 7.29 -7.18
CA ASN A 62 -7.38 6.68 -6.04
C ASN A 62 -7.80 7.78 -5.05
N PRO A 63 -9.07 7.83 -4.62
CA PRO A 63 -9.52 8.83 -3.66
C PRO A 63 -8.85 8.60 -2.29
N LEU A 64 -8.83 9.63 -1.44
CA LEU A 64 -8.24 9.53 -0.10
C LEU A 64 -8.76 8.31 0.68
N ALA A 65 -10.06 8.03 0.63
CA ALA A 65 -10.66 6.88 1.32
C ALA A 65 -10.05 5.54 0.89
N THR A 66 -9.69 5.40 -0.39
CA THR A 66 -9.00 4.20 -0.90
C THR A 66 -7.56 4.12 -0.37
N LEU A 67 -6.82 5.24 -0.34
CA LEU A 67 -5.47 5.28 0.23
C LEU A 67 -5.46 4.97 1.73
N VAL A 68 -6.48 5.43 2.46
CA VAL A 68 -6.73 5.05 3.87
C VAL A 68 -7.00 3.55 3.99
N GLY A 69 -7.80 2.99 3.09
CA GLY A 69 -8.00 1.54 2.98
C GLY A 69 -6.68 0.79 2.86
N PHE A 70 -5.83 1.20 1.92
CA PHE A 70 -4.50 0.61 1.74
C PHE A 70 -3.66 0.71 3.00
N TYR A 71 -3.63 1.87 3.68
CA TYR A 71 -2.89 2.04 4.93
C TYR A 71 -3.30 1.04 6.00
N HIS A 72 -4.60 0.91 6.27
CA HIS A 72 -5.10 -0.01 7.30
C HIS A 72 -4.86 -1.48 6.95
N SER A 73 -4.98 -1.85 5.68
CA SER A 73 -4.75 -3.23 5.22
C SER A 73 -3.27 -3.59 5.00
N SER A 74 -2.36 -2.62 5.14
CA SER A 74 -0.91 -2.82 5.03
C SER A 74 -0.22 -2.48 6.34
N VAL A 75 0.08 -1.21 6.60
CA VAL A 75 0.69 -0.70 7.83
C VAL A 75 -0.11 -1.12 9.05
N GLY A 76 -1.43 -0.99 8.99
CA GLY A 76 -2.34 -1.45 10.06
C GLY A 76 -2.41 -2.96 10.25
N ALA A 77 -1.84 -3.73 9.32
CA ALA A 77 -1.80 -5.20 9.32
C ALA A 77 -0.36 -5.75 9.39
N ASN A 78 0.58 -4.98 9.97
CA ASN A 78 1.99 -5.37 10.12
C ASN A 78 2.75 -5.55 8.78
N GLY A 79 2.32 -4.84 7.74
CA GLY A 79 2.99 -4.75 6.44
C GLY A 79 3.68 -3.40 6.21
N HIS A 80 4.63 -3.37 5.28
CA HIS A 80 5.25 -2.15 4.79
C HIS A 80 4.51 -1.64 3.55
N LEU A 81 3.99 -0.41 3.57
CA LEU A 81 3.32 0.18 2.42
C LEU A 81 4.30 0.94 1.52
N GLU A 82 4.36 0.53 0.25
CA GLU A 82 5.00 1.22 -0.85
C GLU A 82 3.93 1.83 -1.77
N ILE A 83 4.03 3.13 -2.05
CA ILE A 83 3.15 3.80 -3.01
C ILE A 83 3.99 4.39 -4.12
N ASP A 84 3.60 4.13 -5.38
CA ASP A 84 4.34 4.62 -6.53
C ASP A 84 4.38 6.15 -6.58
N TYR A 85 5.46 6.69 -7.16
CA TYR A 85 5.57 8.11 -7.52
C TYR A 85 5.75 8.23 -9.03
N ALA A 86 4.63 8.26 -9.75
CA ALA A 86 4.62 8.49 -11.18
C ALA A 86 5.14 9.90 -11.56
N ILE A 87 6.29 9.95 -12.25
CA ILE A 87 6.90 11.18 -12.77
C ILE A 87 6.33 11.53 -14.14
N ASP A 88 5.89 12.78 -14.29
CA ASP A 88 5.28 13.30 -15.50
C ASP A 88 6.30 13.51 -16.64
N ARG A 89 5.79 13.86 -17.82
CA ARG A 89 6.62 14.07 -19.02
C ARG A 89 7.55 15.28 -18.95
N THR A 90 7.45 16.10 -17.91
CA THR A 90 8.37 17.20 -17.62
C THR A 90 9.48 16.81 -16.65
N GLY A 91 9.50 15.55 -16.21
CA GLY A 91 10.43 15.05 -15.20
C GLY A 91 10.07 15.46 -13.78
N ARG A 92 8.81 15.83 -13.51
CA ARG A 92 8.33 16.28 -12.19
C ARG A 92 7.15 15.44 -11.71
N VAL A 93 6.81 15.55 -10.43
CA VAL A 93 5.53 15.01 -9.93
C VAL A 93 4.40 15.93 -10.42
N ASP A 94 3.36 15.36 -11.06
CA ASP A 94 2.16 16.12 -11.44
C ASP A 94 1.57 16.81 -10.19
N PRO A 95 1.22 18.12 -10.24
CA PRO A 95 0.70 18.84 -9.08
C PRO A 95 -0.52 18.20 -8.40
N ARG A 96 -1.38 17.50 -9.16
CA ARG A 96 -2.52 16.75 -8.62
C ARG A 96 -2.05 15.52 -7.84
N HIS A 97 -1.03 14.82 -8.32
CA HIS A 97 -0.43 13.69 -7.62
C HIS A 97 0.21 14.17 -6.31
N ALA A 98 1.01 15.24 -6.38
CA ALA A 98 1.63 15.87 -5.21
C ALA A 98 0.60 16.24 -4.14
N ARG A 99 -0.54 16.83 -4.55
CA ARG A 99 -1.65 17.15 -3.64
C ARG A 99 -2.25 15.90 -3.00
N ALA A 100 -2.45 14.83 -3.76
CA ALA A 100 -2.99 13.58 -3.24
C ALA A 100 -2.04 12.92 -2.21
N TYR A 101 -0.74 12.84 -2.50
CA TYR A 101 0.26 12.36 -1.55
C TYR A 101 0.29 13.20 -0.27
N ALA A 102 0.29 14.53 -0.41
CA ALA A 102 0.28 15.45 0.73
C ALA A 102 -0.99 15.29 1.59
N GLN A 103 -2.15 15.14 0.95
CA GLN A 103 -3.43 14.91 1.62
C GLN A 103 -3.44 13.59 2.39
N PHE A 104 -2.90 12.52 1.80
CA PHE A 104 -2.78 11.23 2.49
C PHE A 104 -1.84 11.32 3.70
N GLY A 105 -0.65 11.91 3.55
CA GLY A 105 0.26 12.11 4.67
C GLY A 105 -0.32 13.00 5.77
N ALA A 106 -1.10 14.03 5.40
CA ALA A 106 -1.80 14.88 6.37
C ALA A 106 -2.87 14.09 7.14
N TRP A 107 -3.60 13.21 6.48
CA TRP A 107 -4.55 12.31 7.14
C TRP A 107 -3.85 11.38 8.14
N ILE A 108 -2.72 10.73 7.78
CA ILE A 108 -1.97 9.85 8.69
C ILE A 108 -1.57 10.61 9.96
N ARG A 109 -0.95 11.80 9.80
CA ARG A 109 -0.54 12.64 10.93
C ARG A 109 -1.73 13.11 11.76
N SER A 110 -2.84 13.46 11.13
CA SER A 110 -4.05 13.86 11.85
C SER A 110 -4.65 12.70 12.63
N CYS A 111 -4.61 11.47 12.11
CA CYS A 111 -5.24 10.31 12.74
C CYS A 111 -4.39 9.73 13.87
N TYR A 112 -3.06 9.70 13.70
CA TYR A 112 -2.16 8.96 14.59
C TYR A 112 -1.10 9.84 15.27
N GLY A 113 -1.03 11.14 14.93
CA GLY A 113 -0.01 12.04 15.47
C GLY A 113 -0.21 12.40 16.94
N GLN A 114 -1.37 12.10 17.53
CA GLN A 114 -1.71 12.36 18.93
C GLN A 114 -2.47 11.16 19.51
N PRO A 115 -1.77 10.16 20.08
CA PRO A 115 -2.42 8.99 20.66
C PRO A 115 -3.21 9.37 21.93
N VAL A 116 -4.38 8.75 22.10
CA VAL A 116 -5.22 8.94 23.31
C VAL A 116 -4.91 7.92 24.42
N GLY A 117 -4.22 6.83 24.08
CA GLY A 117 -3.75 5.80 25.02
C GLY A 117 -2.23 5.80 25.11
N ALA A 118 -1.71 5.41 26.28
CA ALA A 118 -0.28 5.24 26.56
C ALA A 118 0.11 3.77 26.59
#